data_AF-A0A2N1JG51-F1
#
_entry.id   AF-A0A2N1JG51-F1
#
_cell.length_a   1.000
_cell.length_b   1.000
_cell.length_c   1.000
_cell.angle_alpha   90.00
_cell.angle_beta   90.00
_cell.angle_gamma   90.00
#
_symmetry.space_group_name_H-M   'P 1'
#
loop_
_entity.id
_entity.type
_entity.pdbx_description
1 polymer ?
#
loop_
_entity_poly.entity_id
_entity_poly.type
_entity_poly.pdbx_seq_one_letter_code
_entity_poly.pdbx_strand_id
1 'polypeptide(L)'
;MTDPGPHEEDPLSGISERICDHMNKDHYDAVAQLAMYFFKLPELPRWMCMQSIRSTAMVISYSMSEAHDEAESVPISETIPIDPPITTIMEARKRLVAMNKMSEEENAKRLRQRLPNAFIDVHNMDRILSHLTALFMHPVSIGLLAVTVMFLIKPLPEEPSRSWIAWPLRCLHTFYQSHCLFFAFLALLCGFVVSCRIVRKLDMAWQNAAPVPPLGSIPAWIQQSLTTGPLPKLDSTSWPNETVVITGGARGLGAALAKSLAEKGASVIVYDLAKMTVKHPNIFWYLCDVSNVNDVFAKSAEVVAQHGAPTMLINNAGVRHGSPLLDESVAEISRILNTNTMSHFWTLKALLPFFIEKKRGHIVSTSSMMGHVGVAQMIDYVASKHALVGLHASLRSELDTVYKTPFVRTTLVCPGHLQETSMFAGIQYNVFARFFAPTVSVQRVVDQIVHSLEHQQSSVISMPWYVPWAPLLRTFPQFVQDGIHNVRNTHEN
;
A
#
# COMPACT_ATOMS: atom_id res chain seq x y z
N MET A 1 3.81 31.09 62.01
CA MET A 1 3.69 30.07 60.96
C MET A 1 4.18 30.71 59.69
N THR A 2 5.25 30.16 59.14
CA THR A 2 6.00 30.69 58.00
C THR A 2 5.13 30.76 56.75
N ASP A 3 5.09 31.97 56.18
CA ASP A 3 4.53 32.34 54.89
C ASP A 3 5.07 31.40 53.77
N PRO A 4 4.22 30.73 52.98
CA PRO A 4 4.71 29.99 51.82
C PRO A 4 5.13 31.03 50.77
N GLY A 5 6.39 30.94 50.33
CA GLY A 5 6.98 31.84 49.35
C GLY A 5 6.19 31.92 48.02
N PRO A 6 6.54 32.86 47.15
CA PRO A 6 5.78 33.16 45.95
C PRO A 6 5.67 31.89 45.10
N HIS A 7 4.44 31.46 44.84
CA HIS A 7 4.17 30.50 43.77
C HIS A 7 4.80 31.07 42.50
N GLU A 8 5.83 30.39 41.98
CA GLU A 8 6.27 30.56 40.60
C GLU A 8 5.02 30.34 39.74
N GLU A 9 4.43 31.43 39.23
CA GLU A 9 3.32 31.37 38.30
C GLU A 9 3.79 30.53 37.11
N ASP A 10 3.18 29.36 36.91
CA ASP A 10 3.43 28.54 35.73
C ASP A 10 3.19 29.45 34.51
N PRO A 11 4.21 29.69 33.65
CA PRO A 11 4.13 30.66 32.56
C PRO A 11 3.03 30.36 31.54
N LEU A 12 2.38 29.19 31.64
CA LEU A 12 1.27 28.74 30.81
C LEU A 12 -0.08 28.69 31.54
N SER A 13 -0.11 28.90 32.86
CA SER A 13 -1.34 28.90 33.66
C SER A 13 -2.21 30.12 33.34
N GLY A 14 -3.48 29.87 33.00
CA GLY A 14 -4.45 30.91 32.64
C GLY A 14 -4.49 31.29 31.16
N ILE A 15 -3.79 30.59 30.26
CA ILE A 15 -3.96 30.76 28.80
C ILE A 15 -5.33 30.23 28.35
N SER A 16 -5.84 29.13 28.93
CA SER A 16 -7.14 28.57 28.57
C SER A 16 -8.32 29.49 28.90
N GLU A 17 -8.26 30.22 30.02
CA GLU A 17 -9.30 31.19 30.42
C GLU A 17 -9.17 32.53 29.68
N ARG A 18 -7.95 33.03 29.46
CA ARG A 18 -7.73 34.33 28.77
C ARG A 18 -8.02 34.30 27.27
N ILE A 19 -8.02 33.13 26.64
CA ILE A 19 -8.37 32.96 25.21
C ILE A 19 -9.85 33.30 24.95
N CYS A 20 -10.73 33.16 25.94
CA CYS A 20 -12.16 33.45 25.75
C CYS A 20 -12.52 34.94 25.81
N ASP A 21 -11.75 35.76 26.54
CA ASP A 21 -12.22 37.09 26.95
C ASP A 21 -11.56 38.31 26.26
N HIS A 22 -10.53 38.16 25.42
CA HIS A 22 -9.91 39.32 24.73
C HIS A 22 -9.42 39.01 23.30
N MET A 23 -10.29 39.25 22.32
CA MET A 23 -9.96 39.13 20.90
C MET A 23 -9.20 40.36 20.39
N ASN A 24 -7.90 40.22 20.12
CA ASN A 24 -7.14 41.16 19.30
C ASN A 24 -6.28 40.41 18.27
N LYS A 25 -6.07 41.04 17.11
CA LYS A 25 -5.62 40.44 15.83
C LYS A 25 -4.32 39.63 15.88
N ASP A 26 -3.42 39.92 16.81
CA ASP A 26 -2.14 39.19 16.95
C ASP A 26 -2.27 37.84 17.70
N HIS A 27 -3.38 37.61 18.43
CA HIS A 27 -3.67 36.33 19.08
C HIS A 27 -4.29 35.28 18.13
N TYR A 28 -4.84 35.73 17.00
CA TYR A 28 -5.40 34.85 15.97
C TYR A 28 -4.32 33.90 15.41
N ASP A 29 -3.07 34.37 15.31
CA ASP A 29 -1.94 33.56 14.84
C ASP A 29 -1.46 32.52 15.87
N ALA A 30 -1.55 32.82 17.17
CA ALA A 30 -1.18 31.89 18.22
C ALA A 30 -2.23 30.80 18.41
N VAL A 31 -3.52 31.17 18.36
CA VAL A 31 -4.65 30.21 18.35
C VAL A 31 -4.67 29.42 17.05
N ALA A 32 -4.36 30.02 15.90
CA ALA A 32 -4.20 29.28 14.65
C ALA A 32 -3.01 28.32 14.68
N GLN A 33 -1.91 28.64 15.38
CA GLN A 33 -0.75 27.75 15.52
C GLN A 33 -0.99 26.59 16.51
N LEU A 34 -1.72 26.83 17.61
CA LEU A 34 -2.18 25.79 18.53
C LEU A 34 -3.29 24.93 17.92
N ALA A 35 -4.24 25.54 17.21
CA ALA A 35 -5.26 24.83 16.44
C ALA A 35 -4.66 24.08 15.25
N MET A 36 -3.59 24.58 14.61
CA MET A 36 -2.82 23.84 13.60
C MET A 36 -2.06 22.67 14.21
N TYR A 37 -1.57 22.77 15.46
CA TYR A 37 -1.02 21.61 16.17
C TYR A 37 -2.10 20.57 16.47
N PHE A 38 -3.32 21.02 16.81
CA PHE A 38 -4.48 20.15 17.02
C PHE A 38 -5.03 19.51 15.73
N PHE A 39 -5.01 20.24 14.61
CA PHE A 39 -5.45 19.76 13.29
C PHE A 39 -4.39 18.95 12.52
N LYS A 40 -3.11 19.05 12.89
CA LYS A 40 -2.00 18.31 12.25
C LYS A 40 -1.45 17.15 13.08
N LEU A 41 -1.83 17.01 14.34
CA LEU A 41 -1.81 15.68 14.95
C LEU A 41 -2.76 14.82 14.11
N PRO A 42 -2.31 13.67 13.57
CA PRO A 42 -3.17 12.82 12.76
C PRO A 42 -4.41 12.51 13.59
N GLU A 43 -5.59 12.95 13.14
CA GLU A 43 -6.88 12.90 13.85
C GLU A 43 -6.79 12.06 15.12
N LEU A 44 -6.46 12.71 16.25
CA LEU A 44 -6.47 12.00 17.52
C LEU A 44 -7.87 11.36 17.62
N PRO A 45 -7.96 10.05 17.84
CA PRO A 45 -9.26 9.40 17.92
C PRO A 45 -10.14 10.15 18.92
N ARG A 46 -11.45 10.29 18.64
CA ARG A 46 -12.38 11.12 19.44
C ARG A 46 -12.37 10.82 20.95
N TRP A 47 -11.81 9.68 21.36
CA TRP A 47 -11.65 9.20 22.73
C TRP A 47 -10.37 9.68 23.46
N MET A 48 -9.51 10.49 22.82
CA MET A 48 -8.27 11.01 23.39
C MET A 48 -8.35 12.53 23.61
N CYS A 49 -8.11 13.00 24.84
CA CYS A 49 -8.24 14.41 25.21
C CYS A 49 -7.04 14.89 26.05
N MET A 50 -6.42 16.00 25.62
CA MET A 50 -5.37 16.68 26.36
C MET A 50 -5.96 17.40 27.57
N GLN A 51 -5.52 17.06 28.78
CA GLN A 51 -6.05 17.64 30.01
C GLN A 51 -5.30 18.89 30.47
N SER A 52 -3.96 18.87 30.44
CA SER A 52 -3.17 20.05 30.83
C SER A 52 -1.75 20.02 30.26
N ILE A 53 -1.18 21.21 30.08
CA ILE A 53 0.24 21.44 29.76
C ILE A 53 0.82 22.34 30.84
N ARG A 54 1.96 21.93 31.40
CA ARG A 54 2.76 22.71 32.36
C ARG A 54 4.18 22.90 31.84
N SER A 55 4.93 23.82 32.45
CA SER A 55 6.35 24.05 32.15
C SER A 55 7.24 22.80 32.24
N THR A 56 6.87 21.82 33.06
CA THR A 56 7.66 20.62 33.37
C THR A 56 7.10 19.33 32.77
N ALA A 57 5.83 19.29 32.38
CA ALA A 57 5.20 18.08 31.86
C ALA A 57 3.90 18.37 31.09
N MET A 58 3.55 17.47 30.18
CA MET A 58 2.27 17.43 29.47
C MET A 58 1.45 16.23 29.93
N VAL A 59 0.18 16.44 30.30
CA VAL A 59 -0.71 15.37 30.76
C VAL A 59 -1.79 15.12 29.70
N ILE A 60 -1.80 13.90 29.17
CA ILE A 60 -2.77 13.45 28.19
C ILE A 60 -3.63 12.36 28.82
N SER A 61 -4.95 12.47 28.70
CA SER A 61 -5.89 11.48 29.20
C SER A 61 -6.65 10.83 28.04
N TYR A 62 -7.07 9.60 28.22
CA TYR A 62 -7.99 8.95 27.29
C TYR A 62 -9.18 8.36 28.03
N SER A 63 -10.35 8.48 27.41
CA SER A 63 -11.62 7.96 27.90
C SER A 63 -12.09 6.88 26.93
N MET A 64 -12.13 5.62 27.35
CA MET A 64 -12.75 4.57 26.56
C MET A 64 -14.27 4.70 26.65
N SER A 65 -14.87 5.45 25.74
CA SER A 65 -16.32 5.47 25.56
C SER A 65 -16.66 4.73 24.28
N GLU A 66 -16.80 3.41 24.40
CA GLU A 66 -17.64 2.52 23.57
C GLU A 66 -17.49 1.07 24.08
N ALA A 67 -17.83 0.88 25.36
CA ALA A 67 -18.27 -0.41 25.87
C ALA A 67 -19.62 -0.15 26.54
N HIS A 68 -20.68 -0.73 25.98
CA HIS A 68 -21.94 -0.86 26.69
C HIS A 68 -21.70 -1.77 27.89
N ASP A 69 -21.28 -1.19 29.01
CA ASP A 69 -21.51 -1.68 30.36
C ASP A 69 -21.14 -0.56 31.34
N GLU A 70 -22.09 -0.20 32.21
CA GLU A 70 -21.94 0.78 33.29
C GLU A 70 -21.00 0.25 34.39
N ALA A 71 -19.71 0.14 34.09
CA ALA A 71 -18.66 -0.04 35.09
C ALA A 71 -17.60 1.04 34.90
N GLU A 72 -17.34 1.81 35.95
CA GLU A 72 -16.41 2.94 36.07
C GLU A 72 -15.16 2.80 35.16
N SER A 73 -15.16 3.49 34.02
CA SER A 73 -13.96 3.61 33.19
C SER A 73 -13.06 4.68 33.79
N VAL A 74 -12.07 4.24 34.59
CA VAL A 74 -11.03 5.14 35.11
C VAL A 74 -10.25 5.70 33.91
N PRO A 75 -10.21 7.04 33.70
CA PRO A 75 -9.43 7.63 32.64
C PRO A 75 -7.95 7.36 32.91
N ILE A 76 -7.29 6.67 31.98
CA ILE A 76 -5.85 6.48 32.10
C ILE A 76 -5.19 7.77 31.63
N SER A 77 -4.39 8.37 32.51
CA SER A 77 -3.63 9.59 32.24
C SER A 77 -2.15 9.27 32.12
N GLU A 78 -1.53 9.77 31.06
CA GLU A 78 -0.09 9.64 30.82
C GLU A 78 0.56 11.02 30.91
N THR A 79 1.62 11.10 31.71
CA THR A 79 2.39 12.34 31.92
C THR A 79 3.70 12.25 31.15
N ILE A 80 3.87 13.12 30.16
CA ILE A 80 5.08 13.23 29.35
C ILE A 80 5.98 14.31 29.97
N PRO A 81 7.13 13.96 30.56
CA PRO A 81 8.04 14.92 31.16
C PRO A 81 8.75 15.76 30.10
N ILE A 82 8.95 17.05 30.40
CA ILE A 82 9.68 18.00 29.55
C ILE A 82 10.98 18.37 30.25
N ASP A 83 12.11 17.85 29.74
CA ASP A 83 13.45 18.06 30.30
C ASP A 83 14.39 18.65 29.23
N PRO A 84 15.00 19.84 29.45
CA PRO A 84 14.85 20.71 30.62
C PRO A 84 13.51 21.47 30.63
N PRO A 85 13.01 21.93 31.80
CA PRO A 85 11.75 22.65 31.93
C PRO A 85 11.66 23.89 31.03
N ILE A 86 10.45 24.20 30.55
CA ILE A 86 10.20 25.37 29.73
C ILE A 86 10.16 26.61 30.64
N THR A 87 11.17 27.46 30.53
CA THR A 87 11.32 28.65 31.37
C THR A 87 10.78 29.93 30.73
N THR A 88 10.58 29.96 29.41
CA THR A 88 10.03 31.13 28.70
C THR A 88 9.08 30.77 27.55
N ILE A 89 8.15 31.67 27.24
CA ILE A 89 7.19 31.51 26.12
C ILE A 89 7.92 31.41 24.76
N MET A 90 9.05 32.10 24.60
CA MET A 90 9.88 32.05 23.39
C MET A 90 10.57 30.68 23.23
N GLU A 91 11.02 30.09 24.34
CA GLU A 91 11.58 28.73 24.39
C GLU A 91 10.52 27.69 24.00
N ALA A 92 9.31 27.81 24.56
CA ALA A 92 8.16 26.97 24.21
C ALA A 92 7.89 27.02 22.70
N ARG A 93 7.85 28.24 22.13
CA ARG A 93 7.62 28.48 20.70
C ARG A 93 8.73 27.87 19.84
N LYS A 94 10.00 28.03 20.22
CA LYS A 94 11.14 27.43 19.49
C LYS A 94 11.12 25.91 19.53
N ARG A 95 10.80 25.31 20.68
CA ARG A 95 10.71 23.85 20.82
C ARG A 95 9.50 23.26 20.10
N LEU A 96 8.37 23.96 20.08
CA LEU A 96 7.22 23.61 19.24
C LEU A 96 7.56 23.65 17.75
N VAL A 97 8.30 24.67 17.29
CA VAL A 97 8.79 24.76 15.91
C VAL A 97 9.84 23.68 15.60
N ALA A 98 10.69 23.33 16.56
CA ALA A 98 11.66 22.23 16.43
C ALA A 98 10.97 20.86 16.39
N MET A 99 9.93 20.63 17.20
CA MET A 99 9.10 19.43 17.18
C MET A 99 8.26 19.33 15.89
N ASN A 100 7.86 20.45 15.30
CA ASN A 100 7.24 20.50 13.96
C ASN A 100 8.25 20.18 12.84
N LYS A 101 9.56 20.37 13.08
CA LYS A 101 10.64 20.00 12.15
C LYS A 101 11.17 18.57 12.35
N MET A 102 11.01 18.00 13.54
CA MET A 102 11.23 16.56 13.77
C MET A 102 10.11 15.80 13.07
N SER A 103 10.48 14.88 12.19
CA SER A 103 9.58 14.31 11.20
C SER A 103 8.39 13.62 11.86
N GLU A 104 7.23 13.69 11.20
CA GLU A 104 6.05 12.87 11.50
C GLU A 104 6.41 11.39 11.75
N GLU A 105 7.49 10.92 11.12
CA GLU A 105 8.07 9.59 11.24
C GLU A 105 8.63 9.27 12.64
N GLU A 106 9.21 10.24 13.35
CA GLU A 106 9.79 10.04 14.68
C GLU A 106 8.72 10.07 15.78
N ASN A 107 7.71 10.94 15.61
CA ASN A 107 6.52 10.94 16.47
C ASN A 107 5.66 9.69 16.24
N ALA A 108 5.48 9.25 15.00
CA ALA A 108 4.83 7.98 14.68
C ALA A 108 5.62 6.77 15.22
N LYS A 109 6.96 6.82 15.22
CA LYS A 109 7.81 5.79 15.84
C LYS A 109 7.61 5.71 17.34
N ARG A 110 7.58 6.84 18.04
CA ARG A 110 7.37 6.89 19.50
C ARG A 110 5.98 6.40 19.90
N LEU A 111 4.95 6.77 19.12
CA LEU A 111 3.58 6.28 19.32
C LEU A 111 3.45 4.77 19.02
N ARG A 112 4.07 4.27 17.93
CA ARG A 112 4.09 2.83 17.59
C ARG A 112 4.90 1.98 18.57
N GLN A 113 5.90 2.55 19.24
CA GLN A 113 6.71 1.85 20.25
C GLN A 113 6.00 1.68 21.59
N ARG A 114 4.96 2.49 21.89
CA ARG A 114 4.33 2.54 23.21
C ARG A 114 2.84 2.17 23.25
N LEU A 115 2.13 2.19 22.12
CA LEU A 115 0.78 1.63 22.01
C LEU A 115 0.84 0.18 21.51
N PRO A 116 0.09 -0.77 22.09
CA PRO A 116 -0.09 -2.07 21.46
C PRO A 116 -0.67 -1.87 20.05
N ASN A 117 -0.16 -2.58 19.06
CA ASN A 117 -0.54 -2.56 17.62
C ASN A 117 -2.02 -2.93 17.32
N ALA A 118 -2.95 -2.69 18.25
CA ALA A 118 -4.23 -3.36 18.33
C ALA A 118 -5.45 -2.47 18.06
N PHE A 119 -5.32 -1.24 17.57
CA PHE A 119 -6.51 -0.40 17.31
C PHE A 119 -6.60 0.15 15.88
N ILE A 120 -5.51 0.66 15.30
CA ILE A 120 -5.53 1.15 13.90
C ILE A 120 -5.59 -0.02 12.89
N ASP A 121 -5.20 -1.22 13.32
CA ASP A 121 -5.05 -2.40 12.46
C ASP A 121 -6.23 -3.39 12.55
N VAL A 122 -7.21 -3.11 13.44
CA VAL A 122 -8.36 -4.01 13.71
C VAL A 122 -9.51 -3.82 12.73
N HIS A 123 -9.55 -2.69 12.01
CA HIS A 123 -10.57 -2.41 10.98
C HIS A 123 -10.00 -2.38 9.57
N ASN A 124 -8.81 -2.94 9.37
CA ASN A 124 -8.27 -3.11 8.04
C ASN A 124 -9.01 -4.23 7.31
N MET A 125 -9.73 -3.89 6.24
CA MET A 125 -10.42 -4.86 5.38
C MET A 125 -9.50 -5.98 4.89
N ASP A 126 -8.20 -5.75 4.70
CA ASP A 126 -7.23 -6.82 4.38
C ASP A 126 -7.14 -7.87 5.51
N ARG A 127 -7.13 -7.43 6.77
CA ARG A 127 -7.04 -8.31 7.93
C ARG A 127 -8.37 -8.99 8.23
N ILE A 128 -9.49 -8.26 8.09
CA ILE A 128 -10.85 -8.82 8.18
C ILE A 128 -11.03 -9.90 7.11
N LEU A 129 -10.70 -9.62 5.84
CA LEU A 129 -10.74 -10.63 4.78
C LEU A 129 -9.81 -11.79 5.08
N SER A 130 -8.62 -11.56 5.63
CA SER A 130 -7.70 -12.64 6.01
C SER A 130 -8.26 -13.53 7.14
N HIS A 131 -8.87 -12.94 8.17
CA HIS A 131 -9.47 -13.62 9.30
C HIS A 131 -10.76 -14.34 8.91
N LEU A 132 -11.64 -13.70 8.13
CA LEU A 132 -12.82 -14.35 7.56
C LEU A 132 -12.39 -15.53 6.69
N THR A 133 -11.39 -15.35 5.82
CA THR A 133 -10.90 -16.47 5.00
C THR A 133 -10.34 -17.60 5.87
N ALA A 134 -9.59 -17.29 6.93
CA ALA A 134 -9.07 -18.30 7.85
C ALA A 134 -10.20 -19.02 8.63
N LEU A 135 -11.19 -18.27 9.10
CA LEU A 135 -12.36 -18.78 9.80
C LEU A 135 -13.19 -19.70 8.89
N PHE A 136 -13.41 -19.35 7.63
CA PHE A 136 -14.21 -20.14 6.69
C PHE A 136 -13.46 -21.31 6.05
N MET A 137 -12.13 -21.25 5.98
CA MET A 137 -11.30 -22.38 5.57
C MET A 137 -11.07 -23.39 6.72
N HIS A 138 -11.57 -23.09 7.93
CA HIS A 138 -11.53 -24.03 9.04
C HIS A 138 -12.50 -25.20 8.77
N PRO A 139 -12.09 -26.46 8.97
CA PRO A 139 -12.91 -27.64 8.67
C PRO A 139 -14.31 -27.61 9.30
N VAL A 140 -14.42 -27.03 10.49
CA VAL A 140 -15.70 -26.86 11.21
C VAL A 140 -16.66 -25.92 10.47
N SER A 141 -16.16 -24.80 9.94
CA SER A 141 -16.97 -23.82 9.23
C SER A 141 -17.45 -24.37 7.88
N ILE A 142 -16.61 -25.15 7.20
CA ILE A 142 -16.98 -25.87 5.97
C ILE A 142 -18.08 -26.91 6.27
N GLY A 143 -17.95 -27.64 7.38
CA GLY A 143 -18.98 -28.58 7.84
C GLY A 143 -20.31 -27.89 8.16
N LEU A 144 -20.29 -26.77 8.87
CA LEU A 144 -21.49 -26.00 9.19
C LEU A 144 -22.21 -25.50 7.93
N LEU A 145 -21.43 -24.99 6.97
CA LEU A 145 -21.92 -24.49 5.67
C LEU A 145 -22.57 -25.60 4.84
N ALA A 146 -21.95 -26.78 4.78
CA ALA A 146 -22.50 -27.95 4.09
C ALA A 146 -23.84 -28.39 4.72
N VAL A 147 -23.94 -28.34 6.05
CA VAL A 147 -25.18 -28.60 6.78
C VAL A 147 -26.25 -27.55 6.45
N THR A 148 -25.90 -26.25 6.45
CA THR A 148 -26.85 -25.18 6.07
C THR A 148 -27.36 -25.33 4.64
N VAL A 149 -26.48 -25.68 3.69
CA VAL A 149 -26.86 -25.94 2.28
C VAL A 149 -27.75 -27.18 2.18
N MET A 150 -27.48 -28.26 2.92
CA MET A 150 -28.36 -29.43 2.97
C MET A 150 -29.77 -29.10 3.48
N PHE A 151 -29.90 -28.20 4.46
CA PHE A 151 -31.20 -27.77 4.98
C PHE A 151 -31.93 -26.80 4.05
N LEU A 152 -31.23 -26.01 3.24
CA LEU A 152 -31.82 -25.20 2.16
C LEU A 152 -32.45 -26.05 1.05
N ILE A 153 -31.93 -27.26 0.81
CA ILE A 153 -32.39 -28.16 -0.26
C ILE A 153 -33.62 -28.98 0.18
N LYS A 154 -33.85 -29.14 1.50
CA LYS A 154 -35.03 -29.85 2.02
C LYS A 154 -36.13 -28.86 2.45
N PRO A 155 -37.26 -28.77 1.73
CA PRO A 155 -38.42 -28.04 2.24
C PRO A 155 -38.91 -28.73 3.54
N LEU A 156 -39.13 -27.93 4.58
CA LEU A 156 -39.75 -28.39 5.82
C LEU A 156 -41.20 -28.85 5.54
N PRO A 157 -41.70 -29.86 6.26
CA PRO A 157 -43.07 -30.38 6.07
C PRO A 157 -44.14 -29.29 6.36
N GLU A 158 -45.27 -29.39 5.66
CA GLU A 158 -46.39 -28.44 5.72
C GLU A 158 -46.92 -28.21 7.14
N GLU A 159 -47.21 -26.94 7.49
CA GLU A 159 -47.60 -26.48 8.83
C GLU A 159 -48.96 -27.05 9.31
N PRO A 160 -49.14 -27.24 10.64
CA PRO A 160 -50.41 -27.61 11.23
C PRO A 160 -51.39 -26.42 11.27
N SER A 161 -52.63 -26.67 10.84
CA SER A 161 -53.71 -25.69 10.77
C SER A 161 -54.32 -25.37 12.15
N ARG A 162 -53.81 -24.35 12.88
CA ARG A 162 -54.52 -23.38 13.78
C ARG A 162 -53.72 -22.95 15.03
N SER A 163 -54.05 -21.72 15.48
CA SER A 163 -53.78 -21.06 16.78
C SER A 163 -52.57 -20.11 16.87
N TRP A 164 -52.65 -19.18 17.84
CA TRP A 164 -51.78 -18.03 18.20
C TRP A 164 -50.25 -18.26 18.16
N ILE A 165 -49.80 -19.51 18.04
CA ILE A 165 -48.40 -19.94 17.92
C ILE A 165 -47.89 -19.81 16.47
N ALA A 166 -48.79 -19.75 15.48
CA ALA A 166 -48.43 -19.67 14.06
C ALA A 166 -47.67 -18.39 13.68
N TRP A 167 -47.96 -17.26 14.32
CA TRP A 167 -47.25 -16.01 14.02
C TRP A 167 -45.80 -15.99 14.54
N PRO A 168 -45.53 -16.38 15.81
CA PRO A 168 -44.16 -16.60 16.29
C PRO A 168 -43.36 -17.60 15.44
N LEU A 169 -43.97 -18.72 15.03
CA LEU A 169 -43.32 -19.72 14.17
C LEU A 169 -42.97 -19.16 12.79
N ARG A 170 -43.85 -18.36 12.18
CA ARG A 170 -43.57 -17.67 10.91
C ARG A 170 -42.44 -16.65 11.04
N CYS A 171 -42.38 -15.90 12.14
CA CYS A 171 -41.26 -14.99 12.42
C CYS A 171 -39.95 -15.76 12.59
N LEU A 172 -39.97 -16.88 13.32
CA LEU A 172 -38.80 -17.75 13.51
C LEU A 172 -38.35 -18.37 12.17
N HIS A 173 -39.30 -18.80 11.33
CA HIS A 173 -39.05 -19.35 10.01
C HIS A 173 -38.47 -18.30 9.06
N THR A 174 -39.01 -17.08 9.06
CA THR A 174 -38.51 -15.96 8.23
C THR A 174 -37.11 -15.53 8.68
N PHE A 175 -36.87 -15.48 9.99
CA PHE A 175 -35.55 -15.22 10.58
C PHE A 175 -34.56 -16.34 10.22
N TYR A 176 -34.98 -17.60 10.30
CA TYR A 176 -34.18 -18.75 9.89
C TYR A 176 -33.86 -18.74 8.39
N GLN A 177 -34.85 -18.47 7.53
CA GLN A 177 -34.65 -18.35 6.09
C GLN A 177 -33.69 -17.21 5.72
N SER A 178 -33.82 -16.05 6.36
CA SER A 178 -32.89 -14.93 6.15
C SER A 178 -31.48 -15.25 6.65
N HIS A 179 -31.33 -15.99 7.75
CA HIS A 179 -30.02 -16.51 8.19
C HIS A 179 -29.46 -17.54 7.22
N CYS A 180 -30.25 -18.49 6.75
CA CYS A 180 -29.84 -19.47 5.74
C CYS A 180 -29.40 -18.80 4.44
N LEU A 181 -30.13 -17.78 3.96
CA LEU A 181 -29.75 -17.00 2.79
C LEU A 181 -28.45 -16.22 3.01
N PHE A 182 -28.27 -15.62 4.20
CA PHE A 182 -27.04 -14.95 4.57
C PHE A 182 -25.84 -15.90 4.58
N PHE A 183 -25.97 -17.07 5.21
CA PHE A 183 -24.92 -18.09 5.22
C PHE A 183 -24.67 -18.70 3.84
N ALA A 184 -25.70 -18.87 3.00
CA ALA A 184 -25.54 -19.31 1.61
C ALA A 184 -24.81 -18.25 0.75
N PHE A 185 -25.14 -16.97 0.92
CA PHE A 185 -24.41 -15.87 0.28
C PHE A 185 -22.93 -15.87 0.69
N LEU A 186 -22.66 -16.04 1.99
CA LEU A 186 -21.31 -16.12 2.53
C LEU A 186 -20.56 -17.36 2.02
N ALA A 187 -21.26 -18.50 1.86
CA ALA A 187 -20.77 -19.72 1.25
C ALA A 187 -20.24 -19.47 -0.18
N LEU A 188 -21.07 -18.82 -0.98
CA LEU A 188 -20.78 -18.49 -2.38
C LEU A 188 -19.61 -17.51 -2.48
N LEU A 189 -19.61 -16.47 -1.63
CA LEU A 189 -18.50 -15.52 -1.55
C LEU A 189 -17.18 -16.22 -1.20
N CYS A 190 -17.21 -17.15 -0.25
CA CYS A 190 -16.03 -17.94 0.13
C CYS A 190 -15.57 -18.86 -1.00
N GLY A 191 -16.49 -19.62 -1.61
CA GLY A 191 -16.20 -20.48 -2.75
C GLY A 191 -15.58 -19.69 -3.92
N PHE A 192 -16.06 -18.47 -4.14
CA PHE A 192 -15.48 -17.54 -5.10
C PHE A 192 -14.04 -17.13 -4.73
N VAL A 193 -13.80 -16.70 -3.49
CA VAL A 193 -12.44 -16.32 -3.02
C VAL A 193 -11.45 -17.50 -3.15
N VAL A 194 -11.87 -18.71 -2.76
CA VAL A 194 -11.04 -19.93 -2.90
C VAL A 194 -10.74 -20.21 -4.36
N SER A 195 -11.75 -20.14 -5.23
CA SER A 195 -11.59 -20.33 -6.66
C SER A 195 -10.60 -19.32 -7.25
N CYS A 196 -10.70 -18.05 -6.89
CA CYS A 196 -9.77 -17.01 -7.32
C CYS A 196 -8.33 -17.28 -6.83
N ARG A 197 -8.15 -17.80 -5.61
CA ARG A 197 -6.82 -18.20 -5.11
C ARG A 197 -6.24 -19.38 -5.89
N ILE A 198 -7.06 -20.37 -6.22
CA ILE A 198 -6.65 -21.52 -7.04
C ILE A 198 -6.24 -21.03 -8.42
N VAL A 199 -7.09 -20.23 -9.08
CA VAL A 199 -6.79 -19.64 -10.40
C VAL A 199 -5.51 -18.84 -10.35
N ARG A 200 -5.28 -18.02 -9.31
CA ARG A 200 -4.03 -17.28 -9.15
C ARG A 200 -2.81 -18.18 -8.98
N LYS A 201 -2.91 -19.28 -8.23
CA LYS A 201 -1.82 -20.25 -8.11
C LYS A 201 -1.54 -20.95 -9.44
N LEU A 202 -2.58 -21.31 -10.18
CA LEU A 202 -2.46 -21.91 -11.51
C LEU A 202 -1.84 -20.93 -12.51
N ASP A 203 -2.27 -19.66 -12.49
CA ASP A 203 -1.70 -18.59 -13.31
C ASP A 203 -0.23 -18.36 -12.94
N MET A 204 0.12 -18.31 -11.66
CA MET A 204 1.52 -18.22 -11.24
C MET A 204 2.34 -19.44 -11.69
N ALA A 205 1.78 -20.65 -11.61
CA ALA A 205 2.44 -21.85 -12.13
C ALA A 205 2.62 -21.79 -13.65
N TRP A 206 1.59 -21.36 -14.38
CA TRP A 206 1.63 -21.12 -15.82
C TRP A 206 2.70 -20.10 -16.19
N GLN A 207 2.76 -18.99 -15.44
CA GLN A 207 3.70 -17.91 -15.66
C GLN A 207 5.16 -18.31 -15.43
N ASN A 208 5.40 -19.35 -14.63
CA ASN A 208 6.73 -19.82 -14.27
C ASN A 208 7.14 -21.12 -14.95
N ALA A 209 6.22 -21.75 -15.67
CA ALA A 209 6.44 -22.96 -16.46
C ALA A 209 7.38 -22.70 -17.63
N ALA A 210 8.32 -23.62 -17.85
CA ALA A 210 9.20 -23.62 -19.00
C ALA A 210 9.24 -25.04 -19.60
N PRO A 211 9.03 -25.24 -20.93
CA PRO A 211 8.44 -24.35 -21.94
C PRO A 211 6.91 -24.51 -22.10
N VAL A 212 6.24 -23.54 -22.76
CA VAL A 212 4.83 -23.66 -23.18
C VAL A 212 4.72 -24.70 -24.32
N PRO A 213 4.03 -25.84 -24.13
CA PRO A 213 3.93 -26.84 -25.18
C PRO A 213 2.81 -26.51 -26.18
N PRO A 214 2.84 -27.12 -27.38
CA PRO A 214 1.69 -27.12 -28.27
C PRO A 214 0.47 -27.77 -27.59
N LEU A 215 -0.75 -27.34 -27.98
CA LEU A 215 -2.05 -27.72 -27.41
C LEU A 215 -2.26 -29.23 -27.13
N GLY A 216 -1.54 -30.13 -27.81
CA GLY A 216 -1.59 -31.58 -27.60
C GLY A 216 -0.71 -32.15 -26.49
N SER A 217 0.11 -31.34 -25.80
CA SER A 217 1.10 -31.80 -24.80
C SER A 217 0.90 -31.21 -23.40
N ILE A 218 -0.33 -30.79 -23.09
CA ILE A 218 -0.76 -30.31 -21.76
C ILE A 218 -0.31 -31.24 -20.62
N PRO A 219 -0.40 -32.60 -20.72
CA PRO A 219 0.08 -33.49 -19.67
C PRO A 219 1.59 -33.38 -19.41
N ALA A 220 2.39 -33.16 -20.47
CA ALA A 220 3.83 -33.01 -20.38
C ALA A 220 4.23 -31.66 -19.77
N TRP A 221 3.49 -30.57 -19.98
CA TRP A 221 3.74 -29.29 -19.30
C TRP A 221 3.41 -29.30 -17.82
N ILE A 222 2.31 -29.97 -17.42
CA ILE A 222 2.00 -30.12 -16.00
C ILE A 222 3.14 -30.91 -15.34
N GLN A 223 3.53 -32.04 -15.94
CA GLN A 223 4.64 -32.84 -15.45
C GLN A 223 5.96 -32.06 -15.46
N GLN A 224 6.27 -31.29 -16.50
CA GLN A 224 7.49 -30.48 -16.61
C GLN A 224 7.50 -29.32 -15.61
N SER A 225 6.43 -28.54 -15.49
CA SER A 225 6.29 -27.49 -14.46
C SER A 225 6.38 -28.04 -13.03
N LEU A 226 5.98 -29.30 -12.81
CA LEU A 226 6.14 -29.99 -11.54
C LEU A 226 7.54 -30.62 -11.36
N THR A 227 8.34 -30.80 -12.42
CA THR A 227 9.64 -31.50 -12.39
C THR A 227 10.86 -30.62 -12.65
N THR A 228 10.79 -29.63 -13.54
CA THR A 228 11.71 -28.48 -13.53
C THR A 228 11.34 -27.65 -12.33
N GLY A 229 12.01 -27.90 -11.21
CA GLY A 229 11.80 -27.13 -9.99
C GLY A 229 11.95 -25.62 -10.24
N PRO A 230 11.35 -24.78 -9.37
CA PRO A 230 11.61 -23.35 -9.40
C PRO A 230 13.12 -23.10 -9.40
N LEU A 231 13.57 -22.02 -10.06
CA LEU A 231 14.96 -21.59 -9.94
C LEU A 231 15.34 -21.56 -8.45
N PRO A 232 16.55 -22.00 -8.08
CA PRO A 232 16.94 -22.14 -6.68
C PRO A 232 16.71 -20.81 -5.97
N LYS A 233 16.08 -20.86 -4.80
CA LYS A 233 15.80 -19.65 -4.03
C LYS A 233 17.11 -18.90 -3.74
N LEU A 234 17.12 -17.58 -3.90
CA LEU A 234 18.26 -16.76 -3.51
C LEU A 234 18.36 -16.73 -1.99
N ASP A 235 19.50 -17.18 -1.48
CA ASP A 235 19.83 -17.14 -0.07
C ASP A 235 20.93 -16.11 0.22
N SER A 236 21.34 -15.99 1.49
CA SER A 236 22.39 -15.06 1.93
C SER A 236 23.74 -15.26 1.23
N THR A 237 24.00 -16.44 0.65
CA THR A 237 25.23 -16.73 -0.10
C THR A 237 25.10 -16.39 -1.59
N SER A 238 23.87 -16.35 -2.11
CA SER A 238 23.57 -16.11 -3.51
C SER A 238 23.42 -14.61 -3.83
N TRP A 239 22.76 -13.85 -2.95
CA TRP A 239 22.52 -12.41 -3.12
C TRP A 239 23.77 -11.57 -3.42
N PRO A 240 24.95 -11.83 -2.82
CA PRO A 240 26.19 -11.13 -3.17
C PRO A 240 26.62 -11.23 -4.64
N ASN A 241 26.13 -12.23 -5.38
CA ASN A 241 26.40 -12.40 -6.80
C ASN A 241 25.40 -11.66 -7.70
N GLU A 242 24.35 -11.07 -7.12
CA GLU A 242 23.28 -10.42 -7.85
C GLU A 242 23.59 -8.93 -8.02
N THR A 243 23.48 -8.46 -9.27
CA THR A 243 23.68 -7.06 -9.65
C THR A 243 22.36 -6.49 -10.13
N VAL A 244 21.80 -5.55 -9.37
CA VAL A 244 20.46 -5.00 -9.56
C VAL A 244 20.53 -3.56 -10.02
N VAL A 245 19.95 -3.26 -11.19
CA VAL A 245 19.77 -1.88 -11.66
C VAL A 245 18.37 -1.39 -11.29
N ILE A 246 18.27 -0.26 -10.59
CA ILE A 246 17.00 0.36 -10.17
C ILE A 246 16.92 1.78 -10.71
N THR A 247 15.90 2.07 -11.51
CA THR A 247 15.60 3.45 -11.92
C THR A 247 14.71 4.14 -10.88
N GLY A 248 14.93 5.44 -10.62
CA GLY A 248 14.16 6.19 -9.64
C GLY A 248 14.42 5.74 -8.20
N GLY A 249 15.65 5.33 -7.90
CA GLY A 249 16.02 4.71 -6.63
C GLY A 249 16.38 5.70 -5.51
N ALA A 250 16.37 7.02 -5.74
CA ALA A 250 16.81 7.99 -4.72
C ALA A 250 15.74 8.33 -3.67
N ARG A 251 14.46 7.98 -3.93
CA ARG A 251 13.33 8.31 -3.03
C ARG A 251 12.20 7.27 -3.09
N GLY A 252 11.29 7.34 -2.11
CA GLY A 252 10.05 6.55 -2.07
C GLY A 252 10.29 5.05 -2.16
N LEU A 253 9.49 4.37 -2.99
CA LEU A 253 9.57 2.92 -3.20
C LEU A 253 10.96 2.47 -3.70
N GLY A 254 11.57 3.23 -4.61
CA GLY A 254 12.88 2.90 -5.17
C GLY A 254 13.98 2.92 -4.11
N ALA A 255 13.99 3.92 -3.22
CA ALA A 255 14.98 3.99 -2.14
C ALA A 255 14.81 2.89 -1.10
N ALA A 256 13.57 2.58 -0.72
CA ALA A 256 13.27 1.50 0.21
C ALA A 256 13.69 0.14 -0.38
N LEU A 257 13.44 -0.07 -1.67
CA LEU A 257 13.83 -1.27 -2.39
C LEU A 257 15.36 -1.39 -2.54
N ALA A 258 16.04 -0.29 -2.89
CA ALA A 258 17.50 -0.24 -2.98
C ALA A 258 18.15 -0.60 -1.63
N LYS A 259 17.63 -0.03 -0.54
CA LYS A 259 18.08 -0.35 0.82
C LYS A 259 17.89 -1.83 1.15
N SER A 260 16.68 -2.37 0.94
CA SER A 260 16.36 -3.76 1.29
C SER A 260 17.18 -4.79 0.51
N LEU A 261 17.42 -4.54 -0.79
CA LEU A 261 18.26 -5.41 -1.61
C LEU A 261 19.74 -5.32 -1.24
N ALA A 262 20.22 -4.14 -0.91
CA ALA A 262 21.59 -3.94 -0.47
C ALA A 262 21.86 -4.61 0.89
N GLU A 263 20.89 -4.56 1.81
CA GLU A 263 20.92 -5.27 3.11
C GLU A 263 20.94 -6.79 2.95
N LYS A 264 20.40 -7.33 1.83
CA LYS A 264 20.53 -8.74 1.47
C LYS A 264 21.89 -9.12 0.89
N GLY A 265 22.73 -8.14 0.56
CA GLY A 265 24.08 -8.33 0.01
C GLY A 265 24.20 -8.04 -1.48
N ALA A 266 23.11 -7.73 -2.19
CA ALA A 266 23.16 -7.46 -3.63
C ALA A 266 23.92 -6.17 -3.95
N SER A 267 24.60 -6.12 -5.10
CA SER A 267 25.14 -4.89 -5.66
C SER A 267 24.01 -4.12 -6.34
N VAL A 268 23.67 -2.95 -5.79
CA VAL A 268 22.52 -2.15 -6.23
C VAL A 268 23.00 -0.88 -6.94
N ILE A 269 22.75 -0.82 -8.24
CA ILE A 269 23.01 0.34 -9.07
C ILE A 269 21.74 1.17 -9.19
N VAL A 270 21.81 2.46 -8.86
CA VAL A 270 20.68 3.39 -8.86
C VAL A 270 20.84 4.43 -9.96
N TYR A 271 19.87 4.51 -10.86
CA TYR A 271 19.71 5.60 -11.81
C TYR A 271 18.70 6.60 -11.29
N ASP A 272 19.14 7.82 -11.00
CA ASP A 272 18.24 8.89 -10.58
C ASP A 272 18.85 10.27 -10.88
N LEU A 273 17.99 11.27 -11.03
CA LEU A 273 18.39 12.67 -11.10
C LEU A 273 18.77 13.22 -9.72
N ALA A 274 18.08 12.73 -8.68
CA ALA A 274 18.38 13.11 -7.30
C ALA A 274 19.54 12.28 -6.76
N LYS A 275 20.38 12.90 -5.94
CA LYS A 275 21.44 12.18 -5.21
C LYS A 275 20.83 11.19 -4.22
N MET A 276 21.42 10.01 -4.14
CA MET A 276 21.04 9.01 -3.14
C MET A 276 21.28 9.54 -1.72
N THR A 277 20.25 9.46 -0.87
CA THR A 277 20.35 9.83 0.55
C THR A 277 20.72 8.64 1.43
N VAL A 278 20.29 7.43 1.03
CA VAL A 278 20.64 6.18 1.72
C VAL A 278 22.10 5.85 1.47
N LYS A 279 22.87 5.71 2.54
CA LYS A 279 24.28 5.29 2.48
C LYS A 279 24.39 3.82 2.80
N HIS A 280 24.90 3.04 1.85
CA HIS A 280 25.22 1.62 2.02
C HIS A 280 26.37 1.26 1.07
N PRO A 281 27.35 0.43 1.47
CA PRO A 281 28.51 0.09 0.63
C PRO A 281 28.14 -0.57 -0.70
N ASN A 282 27.04 -1.33 -0.72
CA ASN A 282 26.56 -2.00 -1.93
C ASN A 282 25.60 -1.15 -2.79
N ILE A 283 25.45 0.15 -2.51
CA ILE A 283 24.61 1.04 -3.32
C ILE A 283 25.51 2.00 -4.12
N PHE A 284 25.39 1.94 -5.45
CA PHE A 284 26.14 2.75 -6.40
C PHE A 284 25.18 3.67 -7.15
N TRP A 285 25.30 4.97 -6.94
CA TRP A 285 24.44 5.96 -7.59
C TRP A 285 25.08 6.54 -8.85
N TYR A 286 24.28 6.60 -9.92
CA TYR A 286 24.63 7.26 -11.17
C TYR A 286 23.60 8.35 -11.47
N LEU A 287 24.10 9.56 -11.73
CA LEU A 287 23.29 10.63 -12.30
C LEU A 287 22.84 10.20 -13.71
N CYS A 288 21.55 9.94 -13.87
CA CYS A 288 20.98 9.44 -15.12
C CYS A 288 19.56 9.96 -15.26
N ASP A 289 19.32 10.75 -16.31
CA ASP A 289 17.98 11.09 -16.77
C ASP A 289 17.42 9.96 -17.63
N VAL A 290 16.60 9.12 -17.01
CA VAL A 290 15.98 7.97 -17.69
C VAL A 290 15.00 8.36 -18.81
N SER A 291 14.60 9.63 -18.90
CA SER A 291 13.80 10.13 -20.01
C SER A 291 14.62 10.36 -21.28
N ASN A 292 15.96 10.46 -21.15
CA ASN A 292 16.90 10.66 -22.24
C ASN A 292 17.56 9.34 -22.65
N VAL A 293 17.27 8.88 -23.87
CA VAL A 293 17.81 7.63 -24.41
C VAL A 293 19.34 7.59 -24.41
N ASN A 294 20.01 8.70 -24.76
CA ASN A 294 21.47 8.72 -24.85
C ASN A 294 22.12 8.57 -23.48
N ASP A 295 21.51 9.17 -22.44
CA ASP A 295 22.01 9.08 -21.07
C ASP A 295 21.85 7.65 -20.54
N VAL A 296 20.68 7.02 -20.75
CA VAL A 296 20.44 5.62 -20.37
C VAL A 296 21.45 4.68 -21.01
N PHE A 297 21.73 4.84 -22.31
CA PHE A 297 22.68 3.97 -23.02
C PHE A 297 24.11 4.20 -22.54
N ALA A 298 24.55 5.46 -22.40
CA ALA A 298 25.88 5.78 -21.92
C ALA A 298 26.12 5.27 -20.49
N LYS A 299 25.16 5.49 -19.58
CA LYS A 299 25.24 5.04 -18.18
C LYS A 299 25.17 3.54 -18.06
N SER A 300 24.35 2.86 -18.87
CA SER A 300 24.29 1.40 -18.89
C SER A 300 25.58 0.77 -19.39
N ALA A 301 26.22 1.35 -20.41
CA ALA A 301 27.54 0.88 -20.86
C ALA A 301 28.61 1.09 -19.76
N GLU A 302 28.61 2.24 -19.09
CA GLU A 302 29.51 2.53 -17.97
C GLU A 302 29.31 1.53 -16.82
N VAL A 303 28.06 1.27 -16.43
CA VAL A 303 27.72 0.33 -15.37
C VAL A 303 28.16 -1.09 -15.71
N VAL A 304 27.89 -1.56 -16.93
CA VAL A 304 28.30 -2.91 -17.35
C VAL A 304 29.83 -3.04 -17.35
N ALA A 305 30.55 -2.00 -17.73
CA ALA A 305 32.01 -1.99 -17.68
C ALA A 305 32.57 -2.03 -16.24
N GLN A 306 31.90 -1.37 -15.29
CA GLN A 306 32.38 -1.26 -13.90
C GLN A 306 31.90 -2.39 -12.98
N HIS A 307 30.66 -2.87 -13.16
CA HIS A 307 29.99 -3.82 -12.27
C HIS A 307 29.69 -5.17 -12.92
N GLY A 308 29.86 -5.28 -14.25
CA GLY A 308 29.47 -6.45 -15.02
C GLY A 308 28.00 -6.42 -15.45
N ALA A 309 27.57 -7.50 -16.12
CA ALA A 309 26.21 -7.62 -16.62
C ALA A 309 25.20 -7.71 -15.46
N PRO A 310 24.12 -6.92 -15.47
CA PRO A 310 23.11 -6.99 -14.42
C PRO A 310 22.32 -8.30 -14.49
N THR A 311 21.94 -8.80 -13.32
CA THR A 311 21.09 -9.99 -13.17
C THR A 311 19.64 -9.63 -12.92
N MET A 312 19.36 -8.38 -12.49
CA MET A 312 18.02 -7.87 -12.26
C MET A 312 17.88 -6.42 -12.74
N LEU A 313 16.74 -6.11 -13.35
CA LEU A 313 16.38 -4.75 -13.77
C LEU A 313 15.05 -4.36 -13.14
N ILE A 314 15.02 -3.25 -12.41
CA ILE A 314 13.84 -2.71 -11.76
C ILE A 314 13.52 -1.34 -12.37
N ASN A 315 12.61 -1.37 -13.35
CA ASN A 315 12.05 -0.17 -13.95
C ASN A 315 10.96 0.40 -13.06
N ASN A 316 11.36 1.36 -12.23
CA ASN A 316 10.57 1.98 -11.18
C ASN A 316 10.41 3.50 -11.32
N ALA A 317 11.25 4.18 -12.10
CA ALA A 317 11.21 5.62 -12.23
C ALA A 317 9.83 6.10 -12.69
N GLY A 318 9.33 7.13 -12.02
CA GLY A 318 8.00 7.65 -12.29
C GLY A 318 7.82 9.05 -11.78
N VAL A 319 7.08 9.83 -12.54
CA VAL A 319 6.65 11.19 -12.23
C VAL A 319 5.15 11.30 -12.48
N ARG A 320 4.53 12.25 -11.78
CA ARG A 320 3.11 12.50 -11.84
C ARG A 320 2.88 14.00 -11.92
N HIS A 321 1.90 14.39 -12.71
CA HIS A 321 1.25 15.68 -12.67
C HIS A 321 -0.26 15.45 -12.55
N GLY A 322 -0.97 16.39 -11.94
CA GLY A 322 -2.41 16.30 -11.76
C GLY A 322 -3.06 17.56 -12.30
N SER A 323 -3.59 17.50 -13.51
CA SER A 323 -4.22 18.63 -14.19
C SER A 323 -5.30 18.15 -15.16
N PRO A 324 -6.39 18.90 -15.37
CA PRO A 324 -7.25 18.69 -16.53
C PRO A 324 -6.44 18.75 -17.84
N LEU A 325 -6.80 17.93 -18.83
CA LEU A 325 -6.05 17.83 -20.10
C LEU A 325 -5.88 19.17 -20.81
N LEU A 326 -6.89 20.06 -20.74
CA LEU A 326 -6.84 21.36 -21.40
C LEU A 326 -5.90 22.36 -20.70
N ASP A 327 -5.63 22.15 -19.41
CA ASP A 327 -4.75 22.99 -18.61
C ASP A 327 -3.32 22.42 -18.53
N GLU A 328 -3.12 21.20 -19.05
CA GLU A 328 -1.84 20.52 -19.05
C GLU A 328 -0.96 20.93 -20.23
N SER A 329 0.29 21.29 -19.95
CA SER A 329 1.22 21.67 -21.01
C SER A 329 1.69 20.44 -21.81
N VAL A 330 1.89 20.62 -23.12
CA VAL A 330 2.44 19.56 -24.00
C VAL A 330 3.80 19.05 -23.50
N ALA A 331 4.61 19.94 -22.91
CA ALA A 331 5.90 19.58 -22.32
C ALA A 331 5.74 18.62 -21.14
N GLU A 332 4.71 18.83 -20.30
CA GLU A 332 4.44 18.00 -19.14
C GLU A 332 3.92 16.61 -19.54
N ILE A 333 3.00 16.54 -20.51
CA ILE A 333 2.54 15.27 -21.10
C ILE A 333 3.74 14.48 -21.64
N SER A 334 4.62 15.15 -22.39
CA SER A 334 5.82 14.54 -22.95
C SER A 334 6.77 14.05 -21.85
N ARG A 335 6.98 14.86 -20.80
CA ARG A 335 7.82 14.50 -19.65
C ARG A 335 7.30 13.24 -18.96
N ILE A 336 5.99 13.14 -18.74
CA ILE A 336 5.37 11.99 -18.08
C ILE A 336 5.47 10.74 -18.93
N LEU A 337 5.15 10.81 -20.22
CA LEU A 337 5.31 9.65 -21.12
C LEU A 337 6.78 9.23 -21.26
N ASN A 338 7.71 10.18 -21.38
CA ASN A 338 9.12 9.87 -21.52
C ASN A 338 9.70 9.24 -20.24
N THR A 339 9.40 9.78 -19.07
CA THR A 339 9.90 9.25 -17.80
C THR A 339 9.19 7.96 -17.37
N ASN A 340 7.87 7.86 -17.53
CA ASN A 340 7.12 6.71 -17.01
C ASN A 340 7.07 5.53 -17.99
N THR A 341 7.13 5.79 -19.31
CA THR A 341 6.93 4.76 -20.33
C THR A 341 8.18 4.56 -21.18
N MET A 342 8.68 5.61 -21.84
CA MET A 342 9.81 5.46 -22.76
C MET A 342 11.08 5.01 -22.05
N SER A 343 11.30 5.46 -20.81
CA SER A 343 12.42 5.02 -19.97
C SER A 343 12.51 3.49 -19.86
N HIS A 344 11.39 2.77 -19.74
CA HIS A 344 11.37 1.31 -19.68
C HIS A 344 11.85 0.71 -21.01
N PHE A 345 11.47 1.29 -22.15
CA PHE A 345 11.97 0.84 -23.45
C PHE A 345 13.47 1.06 -23.56
N TRP A 346 13.99 2.20 -23.09
CA TRP A 346 15.41 2.53 -23.15
C TRP A 346 16.25 1.59 -22.29
N THR A 347 15.84 1.35 -21.04
CA THR A 347 16.56 0.43 -20.15
C THR A 347 16.47 -1.01 -20.64
N LEU A 348 15.32 -1.44 -21.18
CA LEU A 348 15.19 -2.75 -21.82
C LEU A 348 16.11 -2.85 -23.04
N LYS A 349 16.11 -1.88 -23.96
CA LYS A 349 17.01 -1.90 -25.13
C LYS A 349 18.49 -1.95 -24.73
N ALA A 350 18.87 -1.23 -23.67
CA ALA A 350 20.24 -1.18 -23.20
C ALA A 350 20.68 -2.45 -22.46
N LEU A 351 19.80 -3.05 -21.65
CA LEU A 351 20.18 -4.10 -20.70
C LEU A 351 19.62 -5.50 -21.01
N LEU A 352 18.45 -5.61 -21.66
CA LEU A 352 17.81 -6.89 -22.02
C LEU A 352 18.73 -7.86 -22.80
N PRO A 353 19.62 -7.40 -23.71
CA PRO A 353 20.53 -8.31 -24.40
C PRO A 353 21.35 -9.21 -23.45
N PHE A 354 21.78 -8.69 -22.30
CA PHE A 354 22.54 -9.47 -21.32
C PHE A 354 21.70 -10.56 -20.65
N PHE A 355 20.42 -10.28 -20.36
CA PHE A 355 19.48 -11.27 -19.82
C PHE A 355 19.21 -12.39 -20.82
N ILE A 356 19.07 -12.04 -22.11
CA ILE A 356 18.86 -13.00 -23.20
C ILE A 356 20.10 -13.87 -23.38
N GLU A 357 21.30 -13.27 -23.42
CA GLU A 357 22.56 -14.00 -23.56
C GLU A 357 22.78 -14.99 -22.41
N LYS A 358 22.55 -14.55 -21.16
CA LYS A 358 22.66 -15.40 -19.98
C LYS A 358 21.49 -16.35 -19.78
N LYS A 359 20.39 -16.16 -20.52
CA LYS A 359 19.12 -16.89 -20.40
C LYS A 359 18.58 -16.94 -18.97
N ARG A 360 18.90 -15.94 -18.16
CA ARG A 360 18.55 -15.86 -16.73
C ARG A 360 18.51 -14.40 -16.32
N GLY A 361 17.61 -14.10 -15.40
CA GLY A 361 17.55 -12.86 -14.64
C GLY A 361 16.11 -12.47 -14.35
N HIS A 362 15.90 -11.28 -13.80
CA HIS A 362 14.56 -10.84 -13.40
C HIS A 362 14.30 -9.38 -13.76
N ILE A 363 13.22 -9.12 -14.49
CA ILE A 363 12.81 -7.78 -14.91
C ILE A 363 11.54 -7.38 -14.17
N VAL A 364 11.59 -6.28 -13.42
CA VAL A 364 10.47 -5.72 -12.69
C VAL A 364 9.99 -4.44 -13.40
N SER A 365 8.68 -4.34 -13.62
CA SER A 365 8.03 -3.16 -14.19
C SER A 365 7.04 -2.57 -13.19
N THR A 366 7.27 -1.35 -12.73
CA THR A 366 6.40 -0.67 -11.76
C THR A 366 5.34 0.17 -12.47
N SER A 367 4.14 -0.41 -12.60
CA SER A 367 2.93 0.29 -13.04
C SER A 367 2.16 0.87 -11.83
N SER A 368 0.83 0.75 -11.82
CA SER A 368 -0.08 1.22 -10.78
C SER A 368 -1.45 0.56 -10.99
N MET A 369 -2.34 0.63 -9.99
CA MET A 369 -3.77 0.43 -10.21
C MET A 369 -4.29 1.28 -11.39
N MET A 370 -3.76 2.50 -11.56
CA MET A 370 -4.05 3.38 -12.70
C MET A 370 -3.53 2.88 -14.05
N GLY A 371 -2.85 1.72 -14.10
CA GLY A 371 -2.60 0.98 -15.34
C GLY A 371 -3.82 0.16 -15.81
N HIS A 372 -4.84 0.04 -14.96
CA HIS A 372 -6.06 -0.74 -15.21
C HIS A 372 -7.33 0.13 -15.26
N VAL A 373 -7.34 1.29 -14.60
CA VAL A 373 -8.50 2.17 -14.51
C VAL A 373 -8.17 3.61 -14.91
N GLY A 374 -9.17 4.32 -15.45
CA GLY A 374 -9.08 5.75 -15.74
C GLY A 374 -9.38 6.61 -14.52
N VAL A 375 -8.76 7.79 -14.42
CA VAL A 375 -9.06 8.76 -13.36
C VAL A 375 -8.97 10.17 -13.95
N ALA A 376 -9.95 11.02 -13.65
CA ALA A 376 -9.96 12.41 -14.08
C ALA A 376 -8.78 13.20 -13.49
N GLN A 377 -8.28 14.16 -14.27
CA GLN A 377 -7.12 15.01 -13.97
C GLN A 377 -5.78 14.25 -13.87
N MET A 378 -5.70 13.05 -14.45
CA MET A 378 -4.53 12.16 -14.42
C MET A 378 -4.35 11.43 -15.76
N ILE A 379 -4.82 12.02 -16.86
CA ILE A 379 -5.01 11.33 -18.14
C ILE A 379 -3.68 10.80 -18.69
N ASP A 380 -2.67 11.64 -18.69
CA ASP A 380 -1.31 11.36 -19.14
C ASP A 380 -0.60 10.31 -18.26
N TYR A 381 -0.74 10.40 -16.93
CA TYR A 381 -0.22 9.42 -15.98
C TYR A 381 -0.90 8.06 -16.16
N VAL A 382 -2.23 8.04 -16.25
CA VAL A 382 -3.03 6.84 -16.51
C VAL A 382 -2.61 6.20 -17.83
N ALA A 383 -2.50 6.98 -18.90
CA ALA A 383 -2.04 6.50 -20.21
C ALA A 383 -0.64 5.87 -20.11
N SER A 384 0.29 6.54 -19.41
CA SER A 384 1.65 6.05 -19.21
C SER A 384 1.69 4.71 -18.46
N LYS A 385 0.85 4.55 -17.42
CA LYS A 385 0.79 3.31 -16.61
C LYS A 385 0.05 2.18 -17.32
N HIS A 386 -0.93 2.50 -18.17
CA HIS A 386 -1.56 1.51 -19.07
C HIS A 386 -0.54 0.96 -20.06
N ALA A 387 0.27 1.83 -20.66
CA ALA A 387 1.33 1.42 -21.59
C ALA A 387 2.31 0.43 -20.95
N LEU A 388 2.63 0.59 -19.65
CA LEU A 388 3.49 -0.35 -18.92
C LEU A 388 2.88 -1.74 -18.73
N VAL A 389 1.56 -1.84 -18.55
CA VAL A 389 0.88 -3.14 -18.46
C VAL A 389 0.99 -3.89 -19.79
N GLY A 390 0.75 -3.18 -20.91
CA GLY A 390 0.92 -3.73 -22.26
C GLY A 390 2.36 -4.13 -22.54
N LEU A 391 3.31 -3.22 -22.28
CA LEU A 391 4.75 -3.47 -22.42
C LEU A 391 5.17 -4.74 -21.67
N HIS A 392 4.75 -4.88 -20.41
CA HIS A 392 5.11 -6.03 -19.59
C HIS A 392 4.59 -7.35 -20.18
N ALA A 393 3.31 -7.38 -20.57
CA ALA A 393 2.70 -8.57 -21.17
C ALA A 393 3.37 -8.94 -22.51
N SER A 394 3.65 -7.95 -23.35
CA SER A 394 4.37 -8.15 -24.62
C SER A 394 5.79 -8.64 -24.42
N LEU A 395 6.56 -8.01 -23.51
CA LEU A 395 7.93 -8.43 -23.19
C LEU A 395 7.98 -9.88 -22.72
N ARG A 396 7.06 -10.26 -21.81
CA ARG A 396 6.95 -11.64 -21.34
C ARG A 396 6.71 -12.60 -22.51
N SER A 397 5.77 -12.28 -23.40
CA SER A 397 5.50 -13.11 -24.57
C SER A 397 6.73 -13.22 -25.48
N GLU A 398 7.44 -12.12 -25.73
CA GLU A 398 8.66 -12.13 -26.57
C GLU A 398 9.78 -12.97 -25.95
N LEU A 399 9.99 -12.88 -24.63
CA LEU A 399 10.96 -13.70 -23.90
C LEU A 399 10.69 -15.20 -24.09
N ASP A 400 9.42 -15.61 -24.04
CA ASP A 400 9.01 -17.00 -24.19
C ASP A 400 9.07 -17.46 -25.67
N THR A 401 8.51 -16.68 -26.61
CA THR A 401 8.28 -17.14 -27.98
C THR A 401 9.36 -16.74 -28.99
N VAL A 402 9.94 -15.55 -28.83
CA VAL A 402 10.94 -15.00 -29.77
C VAL A 402 12.35 -15.35 -29.30
N TYR A 403 12.69 -14.97 -28.06
CA TYR A 403 14.03 -15.14 -27.51
C TYR A 403 14.27 -16.54 -26.91
N LYS A 404 13.19 -17.27 -26.60
CA LYS A 404 13.24 -18.63 -26.03
C LYS A 404 14.04 -18.69 -24.73
N THR A 405 13.82 -17.71 -23.86
CA THR A 405 14.49 -17.55 -22.56
C THR A 405 13.48 -17.57 -21.41
N PRO A 406 12.81 -18.71 -21.15
CA PRO A 406 11.72 -18.79 -20.17
C PRO A 406 12.18 -18.62 -18.70
N PHE A 407 13.50 -18.64 -18.45
CA PHE A 407 14.11 -18.39 -17.15
C PHE A 407 14.50 -16.92 -16.93
N VAL A 408 14.25 -16.03 -17.90
CA VAL A 408 14.22 -14.58 -17.66
C VAL A 408 12.84 -14.26 -17.10
N ARG A 409 12.78 -14.04 -15.79
CA ARG A 409 11.53 -13.83 -15.05
C ARG A 409 11.07 -12.39 -15.15
N THR A 410 9.76 -12.19 -15.01
CA THR A 410 9.15 -10.86 -15.12
C THR A 410 8.17 -10.62 -13.98
N THR A 411 8.28 -9.48 -13.31
CA THR A 411 7.30 -9.05 -12.29
C THR A 411 6.64 -7.73 -12.66
N LEU A 412 5.31 -7.69 -12.66
CA LEU A 412 4.53 -6.46 -12.80
C LEU A 412 4.08 -6.01 -11.41
N VAL A 413 4.39 -4.76 -11.05
CA VAL A 413 3.96 -4.17 -9.78
C VAL A 413 2.87 -3.14 -10.06
N CYS A 414 1.66 -3.38 -9.55
CA CYS A 414 0.51 -2.50 -9.63
C CYS A 414 0.10 -2.09 -8.20
N PRO A 415 0.78 -1.13 -7.58
CA PRO A 415 0.35 -0.61 -6.28
C PRO A 415 -0.88 0.30 -6.43
N GLY A 416 -1.72 0.27 -5.40
CA GLY A 416 -2.70 1.31 -5.09
C GLY A 416 -2.00 2.55 -4.50
N HIS A 417 -2.71 3.30 -3.67
CA HIS A 417 -2.15 4.50 -3.05
C HIS A 417 -1.09 4.15 -1.99
N LEU A 418 0.15 4.64 -2.17
CA LEU A 418 1.27 4.42 -1.25
C LEU A 418 1.30 5.50 -0.16
N GLN A 419 1.24 5.09 1.11
CA GLN A 419 1.18 6.01 2.27
C GLN A 419 2.38 6.96 2.38
N GLU A 420 3.60 6.41 2.20
CA GLU A 420 4.85 7.09 2.58
C GLU A 420 5.52 7.80 1.39
N THR A 421 4.82 7.95 0.26
CA THR A 421 5.38 8.60 -0.93
C THR A 421 4.77 9.97 -1.17
N SER A 422 5.64 10.97 -1.39
CA SER A 422 5.22 12.33 -1.73
C SER A 422 4.51 12.45 -3.09
N MET A 423 4.55 11.42 -3.93
CA MET A 423 3.91 11.38 -5.26
C MET A 423 2.38 11.57 -5.20
N PHE A 424 1.74 11.21 -4.08
CA PHE A 424 0.30 11.34 -3.90
C PHE A 424 -0.11 12.24 -2.74
N ALA A 425 0.83 13.02 -2.19
CA ALA A 425 0.54 14.01 -1.17
C ALA A 425 -0.49 15.03 -1.71
N GLY A 426 -1.57 15.26 -0.95
CA GLY A 426 -2.62 16.22 -1.30
C GLY A 426 -3.90 15.65 -1.92
N ILE A 427 -3.99 14.35 -2.23
CA ILE A 427 -5.29 13.74 -2.62
C ILE A 427 -6.14 13.52 -1.36
N GLN A 428 -7.26 14.22 -1.27
CA GLN A 428 -8.28 13.95 -0.25
C GLN A 428 -9.25 12.87 -0.76
N TYR A 429 -9.42 11.82 0.04
CA TYR A 429 -10.41 10.78 -0.19
C TYR A 429 -11.52 10.94 0.85
N ASN A 430 -12.78 10.80 0.43
CA ASN A 430 -13.88 10.72 1.38
C ASN A 430 -13.75 9.45 2.27
N VAL A 431 -14.39 9.45 3.43
CA VAL A 431 -14.26 8.38 4.45
C VAL A 431 -14.65 7.02 3.87
N PHE A 432 -15.69 6.97 3.04
CA PHE A 432 -16.13 5.75 2.36
C PHE A 432 -15.07 5.19 1.39
N ALA A 433 -14.44 6.05 0.57
CA ALA A 433 -13.37 5.66 -0.34
C ALA A 433 -12.12 5.22 0.43
N ARG A 434 -11.80 5.82 1.58
CA ARG A 434 -10.69 5.37 2.42
C ARG A 434 -10.92 3.98 3.00
N PHE A 435 -12.17 3.64 3.34
CA PHE A 435 -12.53 2.33 3.88
C PHE A 435 -12.45 1.22 2.80
N PHE A 436 -13.00 1.46 1.61
CA PHE A 436 -12.99 0.46 0.53
C PHE A 436 -11.70 0.43 -0.29
N ALA A 437 -10.95 1.54 -0.32
CA ALA A 437 -9.68 1.65 -1.01
C ALA A 437 -8.57 2.09 -0.04
N PRO A 438 -8.16 1.22 0.90
CA PRO A 438 -7.09 1.56 1.84
C PRO A 438 -5.78 1.83 1.12
N THR A 439 -4.93 2.58 1.79
CA THR A 439 -3.56 2.85 1.36
C THR A 439 -2.66 1.67 1.75
N VAL A 440 -1.56 1.47 1.03
CA VAL A 440 -0.58 0.41 1.31
C VAL A 440 0.76 1.04 1.70
N SER A 441 1.45 0.44 2.66
CA SER A 441 2.78 0.88 3.06
C SER A 441 3.82 0.54 2.00
N VAL A 442 4.85 1.37 1.87
CA VAL A 442 5.92 1.16 0.89
C VAL A 442 6.66 -0.13 1.22
N GLN A 443 6.96 -0.36 2.51
CA GLN A 443 7.67 -1.55 2.94
C GLN A 443 6.95 -2.84 2.52
N ARG A 444 5.62 -2.90 2.62
CA ARG A 444 4.87 -4.10 2.23
C ARG A 444 4.98 -4.39 0.72
N VAL A 445 5.04 -3.36 -0.11
CA VAL A 445 5.27 -3.51 -1.56
C VAL A 445 6.70 -3.97 -1.80
N VAL A 446 7.68 -3.38 -1.11
CA VAL A 446 9.09 -3.82 -1.16
C VAL A 446 9.22 -5.29 -0.80
N ASP A 447 8.62 -5.73 0.31
CA ASP A 447 8.67 -7.11 0.77
C ASP A 447 8.13 -8.08 -0.27
N GLN A 448 7.05 -7.72 -0.99
CA GLN A 448 6.49 -8.55 -2.05
C GLN A 448 7.36 -8.59 -3.31
N ILE A 449 7.97 -7.47 -3.70
CA ILE A 449 8.92 -7.41 -4.81
C ILE A 449 10.12 -8.29 -4.47
N VAL A 450 10.73 -8.05 -3.31
CA VAL A 450 11.88 -8.80 -2.81
C VAL A 450 11.55 -10.29 -2.67
N HIS A 451 10.37 -10.65 -2.19
CA HIS A 451 9.92 -12.04 -2.13
C HIS A 451 9.87 -12.69 -3.52
N SER A 452 9.35 -11.98 -4.53
CA SER A 452 9.30 -12.49 -5.91
C SER A 452 10.69 -12.67 -6.52
N LEU A 453 11.60 -11.72 -6.27
CA LEU A 453 13.00 -11.80 -6.67
C LEU A 453 13.71 -12.98 -5.97
N GLU A 454 13.52 -13.13 -4.66
CA GLU A 454 14.14 -14.17 -3.85
C GLU A 454 13.74 -15.57 -4.31
N HIS A 455 12.46 -15.77 -4.65
CA HIS A 455 11.95 -17.04 -5.16
C HIS A 455 12.19 -17.22 -6.66
N GLN A 456 12.76 -16.21 -7.33
CA GLN A 456 13.01 -16.21 -8.78
C GLN A 456 11.77 -16.61 -9.59
N GLN A 457 10.63 -16.00 -9.25
CA GLN A 457 9.33 -16.27 -9.85
C GLN A 457 8.77 -15.04 -10.56
N SER A 458 8.28 -15.23 -11.79
CA SER A 458 7.41 -14.27 -12.46
C SER A 458 6.12 -14.08 -11.65
N SER A 459 5.72 -12.83 -11.44
CA SER A 459 4.59 -12.50 -10.57
C SER A 459 3.88 -11.20 -10.97
N VAL A 460 2.59 -11.12 -10.65
CA VAL A 460 1.83 -9.85 -10.70
C VAL A 460 1.49 -9.43 -9.27
N ILE A 461 2.16 -8.38 -8.80
CA ILE A 461 2.01 -7.81 -7.47
C ILE A 461 0.99 -6.68 -7.56
N SER A 462 -0.27 -7.01 -7.29
CA SER A 462 -1.37 -6.04 -7.22
C SER A 462 -1.83 -5.91 -5.78
N MET A 463 -1.66 -4.74 -5.18
CA MET A 463 -2.00 -4.52 -3.77
C MET A 463 -2.42 -3.07 -3.48
N PRO A 464 -3.34 -2.85 -2.52
CA PRO A 464 -3.95 -3.84 -1.62
C PRO A 464 -5.11 -4.62 -2.29
N TRP A 465 -5.93 -5.34 -1.52
CA TRP A 465 -6.89 -6.34 -2.00
C TRP A 465 -7.81 -5.93 -3.16
N TYR A 466 -8.13 -4.65 -3.33
CA TYR A 466 -9.01 -4.17 -4.41
C TYR A 466 -8.30 -4.07 -5.77
N VAL A 467 -6.96 -3.88 -5.79
CA VAL A 467 -6.22 -3.66 -7.03
C VAL A 467 -6.22 -4.87 -7.97
N PRO A 468 -6.10 -6.13 -7.50
CA PRO A 468 -6.28 -7.31 -8.36
C PRO A 468 -7.60 -7.34 -9.14
N TRP A 469 -8.64 -6.66 -8.66
CA TRP A 469 -9.95 -6.58 -9.30
C TRP A 469 -10.09 -5.43 -10.29
N ALA A 470 -9.15 -4.48 -10.29
CA ALA A 470 -9.17 -3.33 -11.19
C ALA A 470 -9.30 -3.71 -12.69
N PRO A 471 -8.64 -4.77 -13.20
CA PRO A 471 -8.83 -5.19 -14.60
C PRO A 471 -10.27 -5.65 -14.91
N LEU A 472 -10.97 -6.24 -13.93
CA LEU A 472 -12.34 -6.73 -14.11
C LEU A 472 -13.33 -5.57 -14.33
N LEU A 473 -13.04 -4.37 -13.81
CA LEU A 473 -13.91 -3.20 -14.01
C LEU A 473 -14.17 -2.92 -15.50
N ARG A 474 -13.20 -3.20 -16.37
CA ARG A 474 -13.34 -3.00 -17.82
C ARG A 474 -14.30 -3.97 -18.50
N THR A 475 -14.65 -5.09 -17.86
CA THR A 475 -15.62 -6.05 -18.41
C THR A 475 -17.05 -5.71 -18.03
N PHE A 476 -17.27 -4.79 -17.09
CA PHE A 476 -18.60 -4.32 -16.72
C PHE A 476 -19.14 -3.30 -17.73
N PRO A 477 -20.47 -3.14 -17.85
CA PRO A 477 -21.07 -2.08 -18.65
C PRO A 477 -20.59 -0.68 -18.23
N GLN A 478 -20.53 0.26 -19.19
CA GLN A 478 -20.00 1.61 -18.98
C GLN A 478 -20.67 2.36 -17.81
N PHE A 479 -21.98 2.22 -17.62
CA PHE A 479 -22.70 2.88 -16.51
C PHE A 479 -22.21 2.43 -15.13
N VAL A 480 -21.72 1.19 -14.98
CA VAL A 480 -21.14 0.69 -13.73
C VAL A 480 -19.76 1.32 -13.51
N GLN A 481 -18.96 1.41 -14.58
CA GLN A 481 -17.64 2.05 -14.54
C GLN A 481 -17.77 3.54 -14.17
N ASP A 482 -18.68 4.26 -14.83
CA ASP A 482 -18.94 5.68 -14.58
C ASP A 482 -19.51 5.92 -13.16
N GLY A 483 -20.38 5.03 -12.68
CA GLY A 483 -20.94 5.09 -11.33
C GLY A 483 -19.86 5.08 -10.23
N ILE A 484 -18.81 4.28 -10.41
CA ILE A 484 -17.67 4.22 -9.46
C ILE A 484 -16.90 5.54 -9.45
N HIS A 485 -16.77 6.20 -10.61
CA HIS A 485 -16.10 7.50 -10.71
C HIS A 485 -16.87 8.64 -10.04
N ASN A 486 -18.21 8.58 -10.04
CA ASN A 486 -19.07 9.62 -9.45
C ASN A 486 -19.04 9.64 -7.91
N VAL A 487 -18.69 8.53 -7.24
CA VAL A 487 -18.54 8.47 -5.77
C VAL A 487 -17.42 9.39 -5.26
N ARG A 488 -16.51 9.84 -6.13
CA ARG A 488 -15.43 10.77 -5.78
C ARG A 488 -15.86 12.25 -5.71
N ASN A 489 -16.95 12.62 -6.39
CA ASN A 489 -17.33 14.03 -6.59
C ASN A 489 -18.37 14.56 -5.59
N THR A 490 -18.73 13.83 -4.55
CA THR A 490 -19.81 14.22 -3.61
C THR A 490 -19.40 15.26 -2.55
N HIS A 491 -18.41 16.11 -2.81
CA HIS A 491 -17.98 17.18 -1.88
C HIS A 491 -18.26 18.61 -2.35
N GLU A 492 -19.10 18.79 -3.37
CA GLU A 492 -19.65 20.11 -3.70
C GLU A 492 -21.18 20.00 -3.81
N ASN A 493 -21.85 20.25 -2.68
CA ASN A 493 -23.17 20.85 -2.60
C ASN A 493 -23.34 21.49 -1.22
#